data_AF-C7QZ81-F1
#
_entry.id   AF-C7QZ81-F1
#
_cell.length_a   1.000
_cell.length_b   1.000
_cell.length_c   1.000
_cell.angle_alpha   90.00
_cell.angle_beta   90.00
_cell.angle_gamma   90.00
#
_symmetry.space_group_name_H-M   'P 1'
#
loop_
_entity.id
_entity.type
_entity.pdbx_description
1 polymer ?
#
loop_
_entity_poly.entity_id
_entity_poly.type
_entity_poly.pdbx_seq_one_letter_code
_entity_poly.pdbx_strand_id
1 'polypeptide(L)'
;MPHTIYTLGHSTHSIDTVVTMLRNNNVTALIDVRSYPASRRNPQWNHDTLPTQLPTDITYTWIKNLGGRRYTPKDTPTPNTAWRVASFNHYADHMATPSATS
;
A
#
# COMPACT_ATOMS: atom_id res chain seq x y z
N MET A 1 22.71 -3.64 -2.93
CA MET A 1 21.87 -4.64 -2.22
C MET A 1 20.44 -4.43 -2.69
N PRO A 2 19.71 -5.49 -3.09
CA PRO A 2 18.28 -5.35 -3.38
C PRO A 2 17.52 -4.99 -2.10
N HIS A 3 16.53 -4.10 -2.19
CA HIS A 3 15.62 -3.82 -1.10
C HIS A 3 14.51 -4.88 -1.10
N THR A 4 14.34 -5.60 0.01
CA THR A 4 13.27 -6.59 0.15
C THR A 4 11.97 -5.89 0.57
N ILE A 5 10.91 -6.10 -0.20
CA ILE A 5 9.57 -5.58 0.12
C ILE A 5 8.67 -6.75 0.49
N TYR A 6 7.97 -6.62 1.62
CA TYR A 6 6.96 -7.57 2.07
C TYR A 6 5.58 -6.97 1.91
N THR A 7 4.61 -7.80 1.54
CA THR A 7 3.19 -7.44 1.58
C THR A 7 2.57 -7.98 2.86
N LEU A 8 1.87 -7.12 3.61
CA LEU A 8 1.17 -7.50 4.84
C LEU A 8 -0.33 -7.31 4.68
N GLY A 9 -1.10 -8.39 4.82
CA GLY A 9 -2.54 -8.34 5.02
C GLY A 9 -2.88 -8.42 6.50
N HIS A 10 -3.54 -7.40 7.05
CA HIS A 10 -3.81 -7.33 8.50
C HIS A 10 -5.09 -8.07 8.94
N SER A 11 -5.96 -8.48 8.00
CA SER A 11 -7.20 -9.26 8.25
C SER A 11 -7.90 -8.91 9.58
N THR A 12 -8.15 -9.90 10.45
CA THR A 12 -8.62 -9.76 11.84
C THR A 12 -7.48 -9.91 12.86
N HIS A 13 -6.22 -9.79 12.45
CA HIS A 13 -5.09 -9.89 13.37
C HIS A 13 -5.07 -8.72 14.35
N SER A 14 -4.62 -8.99 15.58
CA SER A 14 -4.30 -7.95 16.56
C SER A 14 -3.01 -7.21 16.17
N ILE A 15 -2.80 -6.03 16.76
CA ILE A 15 -1.56 -5.28 16.59
C ILE A 15 -0.35 -6.11 17.04
N ASP A 16 -0.42 -6.77 18.19
CA ASP A 16 0.69 -7.59 18.72
C ASP A 16 1.09 -8.73 17.78
N THR A 17 0.10 -9.35 17.13
CA THR A 17 0.35 -10.39 16.12
C THR A 17 1.13 -9.82 14.96
N VAL A 18 0.73 -8.65 14.46
CA VAL A 18 1.42 -7.98 13.36
C VAL A 18 2.82 -7.51 13.76
N VAL A 19 3.00 -6.94 14.95
CA VAL A 19 4.31 -6.55 15.47
C VAL A 19 5.25 -7.76 15.53
N THR A 20 4.74 -8.91 15.97
CA THR A 20 5.50 -10.17 16.00
C THR A 20 5.91 -10.60 14.58
N MET A 21 4.99 -10.53 13.61
CA MET A 21 5.30 -10.84 12.21
C MET A 21 6.36 -9.91 11.63
N LEU A 22 6.28 -8.60 11.91
CA LEU A 22 7.24 -7.61 11.45
C LEU A 22 8.64 -7.91 12.01
N ARG A 23 8.73 -8.15 13.33
CA ARG A 23 10.00 -8.48 14.00
C ARG A 23 10.62 -9.79 13.50
N ASN A 24 9.81 -10.84 13.31
CA ASN A 24 10.29 -12.12 12.78
C ASN A 24 10.89 -12.00 11.38
N ASN A 25 10.50 -10.97 10.61
CA ASN A 25 11.02 -10.69 9.28
C ASN A 25 12.02 -9.51 9.25
N ASN A 26 12.46 -9.03 10.43
CA ASN A 26 13.35 -7.87 10.57
C ASN A 26 12.82 -6.60 9.87
N VAL A 27 11.50 -6.42 9.85
CA VAL A 27 10.84 -5.25 9.26
C VAL A 27 10.69 -4.16 10.32
N THR A 28 11.28 -3.00 10.06
CA THR A 28 11.27 -1.82 10.95
C THR A 28 10.41 -0.68 10.42
N ALA A 29 9.85 -0.82 9.22
CA ALA A 29 9.01 0.19 8.59
C ALA A 29 7.74 -0.43 8.02
N LEU A 30 6.59 0.12 8.41
CA LEU A 30 5.28 -0.20 7.88
C LEU A 30 4.81 0.95 7.00
N ILE A 31 4.66 0.66 5.69
CA ILE A 31 4.18 1.63 4.71
C ILE A 31 2.72 1.32 4.38
N ASP A 32 1.84 2.26 4.67
CA ASP A 32 0.45 2.19 4.25
C ASP A 32 0.27 2.88 2.90
N VAL A 33 -0.26 2.14 1.92
CA VAL A 33 -0.53 2.64 0.56
C VAL A 33 -2.04 2.72 0.28
N ARG A 34 -2.90 2.59 1.29
CA ARG A 34 -4.35 2.72 1.10
C ARG A 34 -4.71 4.16 0.78
N SER A 35 -5.64 4.37 -0.16
CA SER A 35 -6.12 5.73 -0.48
C SER A 35 -6.82 6.42 0.68
N TYR A 36 -7.48 5.61 1.51
CA TYR A 36 -8.23 6.03 2.68
C TYR A 36 -7.96 5.02 3.81
N PRO A 37 -6.90 5.23 4.61
CA PRO A 37 -6.54 4.35 5.72
C PRO A 37 -7.45 4.60 6.95
N ALA A 38 -8.74 4.39 6.77
CA ALA A 38 -9.76 4.54 7.80
C ALA A 38 -10.83 3.45 7.65
N SER A 39 -11.19 2.82 8.77
CA SER A 39 -12.16 1.74 8.85
C SER A 39 -12.98 1.87 10.12
N ARG A 40 -14.31 1.78 9.99
CA ARG A 40 -15.22 1.70 11.14
C ARG A 40 -15.19 0.33 11.82
N ARG A 41 -14.97 -0.73 11.04
CA ARG A 41 -14.94 -2.11 11.54
C ARG A 41 -13.64 -2.43 12.27
N ASN A 42 -12.54 -1.84 11.81
CA ASN A 42 -11.19 -2.12 12.27
C ASN A 42 -10.47 -0.80 12.63
N PRO A 43 -10.97 -0.04 13.63
CA PRO A 43 -10.48 1.29 13.95
C PRO A 43 -9.03 1.30 14.46
N GLN A 44 -8.50 0.18 14.96
CA GLN A 44 -7.10 0.02 15.36
C GLN A 44 -6.12 0.13 14.18
N TRP A 45 -6.61 -0.09 12.96
CA TRP A 45 -5.83 -0.01 11.72
C TRP A 45 -5.98 1.33 11.03
N ASN A 46 -6.56 2.35 11.68
CA ASN A 46 -6.68 3.67 11.07
C ASN A 46 -5.37 4.44 11.19
N HIS A 47 -5.09 5.34 10.24
CA HIS A 47 -3.86 6.12 10.25
C HIS A 47 -3.70 7.03 11.48
N ASP A 48 -4.79 7.43 12.12
CA ASP A 48 -4.85 8.27 13.31
C ASP A 48 -4.63 7.47 14.60
N THR A 49 -4.85 6.16 14.59
CA THR A 49 -4.75 5.29 15.77
C THR A 49 -3.51 4.41 15.73
N LEU A 50 -3.22 3.78 14.59
CA LEU A 50 -2.16 2.79 14.44
C LEU A 50 -0.77 3.28 14.90
N PRO A 51 -0.31 4.51 14.59
CA PRO A 51 1.00 4.98 15.02
C PRO A 51 1.18 4.97 16.55
N THR A 52 0.10 5.18 17.29
CA THR A 52 0.13 5.22 18.77
C THR A 52 0.18 3.82 19.39
N GLN A 53 -0.15 2.79 18.61
CA GLN A 53 -0.20 1.39 19.06
C GLN A 53 1.04 0.61 18.62
N LEU A 54 1.81 1.15 17.67
CA LEU A 54 3.07 0.55 17.24
C LEU A 54 4.18 0.84 18.23
N PRO A 55 5.10 -0.12 18.45
CA PRO A 55 6.27 0.12 19.27
C PRO A 55 7.25 1.04 18.54
N THR A 56 8.14 1.69 19.29
CA THR A 56 9.05 2.73 18.77
C THR A 56 10.08 2.22 17.76
N ASP A 57 10.32 0.90 17.69
CA ASP A 57 11.18 0.24 16.70
C ASP A 57 10.52 0.07 15.32
N ILE A 58 9.22 0.36 15.20
CA ILE A 58 8.47 0.23 13.95
C ILE A 58 7.94 1.61 13.53
N THR A 59 8.50 2.16 12.46
CA THR A 59 8.02 3.41 11.88
C THR A 59 6.79 3.16 11.03
N TYR A 60 5.79 4.04 11.12
CA TYR A 60 4.63 4.04 10.24
C TYR A 60 4.65 5.25 9.31
N THR A 61 4.47 5.00 8.01
CA THR A 61 4.36 6.06 7.00
C THR A 61 3.16 5.78 6.10
N TRP A 62 2.29 6.78 5.93
CA TRP A 62 1.22 6.73 4.95
C TRP A 62 1.66 7.41 3.65
N ILE A 63 1.70 6.65 2.56
CA ILE A 63 2.12 7.09 1.24
C ILE A 63 0.91 7.04 0.30
N LYS A 64 0.12 8.12 0.31
CA LYS A 64 -1.13 8.21 -0.44
C LYS A 64 -0.93 8.08 -1.95
N ASN A 65 0.18 8.59 -2.49
CA ASN A 65 0.46 8.55 -3.93
C ASN A 65 0.70 7.14 -4.45
N LEU A 66 1.13 6.17 -3.63
CA LEU A 66 1.25 4.77 -4.07
C LEU A 66 -0.09 4.02 -4.07
N GLY A 67 -1.12 4.64 -3.50
CA GLY A 67 -2.48 4.13 -3.46
C GLY A 67 -3.40 4.65 -4.55
N GLY A 68 -4.55 4.00 -4.67
CA GLY A 68 -5.72 4.52 -5.36
C GLY A 68 -5.86 4.14 -6.82
N ARG A 69 -7.07 4.40 -7.33
CA ARG A 69 -7.41 4.11 -8.71
C ARG A 69 -6.61 5.03 -9.62
N ARG A 70 -6.04 4.44 -10.67
CA ARG A 70 -5.43 5.17 -11.77
C ARG A 70 -6.42 5.33 -12.89
N TYR A 71 -6.25 6.42 -13.63
CA TYR A 71 -7.08 6.75 -14.76
C TYR A 71 -6.18 7.14 -15.92
N THR A 72 -6.38 6.48 -17.06
CA THR A 72 -5.81 6.90 -18.34
C THR A 72 -6.95 7.51 -19.16
N PRO A 73 -6.80 8.72 -19.72
CA PRO A 73 -7.77 9.29 -20.64
C PRO A 73 -8.04 8.35 -21.82
N LYS A 74 -9.31 8.29 -22.26
CA LYS A 74 -9.81 7.34 -23.28
C LYS A 74 -9.06 7.37 -24.61
N ASP A 75 -8.48 8.52 -24.97
CA ASP A 75 -7.78 8.73 -26.25
C ASP A 75 -6.25 8.53 -26.15
N THR A 76 -5.75 8.06 -25.00
CA THR A 76 -4.32 7.78 -24.82
C THR A 76 -4.00 6.41 -25.44
N PRO A 77 -3.05 6.31 -26.38
CA PRO A 77 -2.59 5.02 -26.88
C PRO A 77 -2.03 4.15 -25.75
N THR A 78 -2.57 2.94 -25.58
CA THR A 78 -2.12 2.00 -24.54
C THR A 78 -1.46 0.77 -25.19
N PRO A 79 -0.25 0.37 -24.76
CA PRO A 79 0.34 -0.91 -25.15
C PRO A 79 -0.29 -2.09 -24.38
N ASN A 80 -1.06 -1.83 -23.32
CA ASN A 80 -1.64 -2.84 -22.43
C ASN A 80 -3.02 -3.28 -22.93
N THR A 81 -3.11 -3.96 -24.07
CA THR A 81 -4.40 -4.34 -24.68
C THR A 81 -5.02 -5.62 -24.10
N ALA A 82 -4.28 -6.35 -23.27
CA ALA A 82 -4.67 -7.68 -22.77
C ALA A 82 -5.68 -7.66 -21.61
N TRP A 83 -5.86 -6.53 -20.89
CA TRP A 83 -6.75 -6.52 -19.73
C TRP A 83 -8.19 -6.18 -20.11
N ARG A 84 -9.12 -6.98 -19.60
CA ARG A 84 -10.58 -6.79 -19.80
C ARG A 84 -11.18 -5.75 -18.87
N VAL A 85 -10.54 -5.49 -17.73
CA VAL A 85 -11.02 -4.53 -16.73
C VAL A 85 -10.24 -3.23 -16.89
N ALA A 86 -10.94 -2.15 -17.23
CA ALA A 86 -10.33 -0.85 -17.54
C ALA A 86 -9.43 -0.33 -16.41
N SER A 87 -9.76 -0.57 -15.15
CA SER A 87 -8.93 -0.14 -14.01
C SER A 87 -7.55 -0.80 -13.97
N PHE A 88 -7.41 -2.03 -14.48
CA PHE A 88 -6.10 -2.69 -14.56
C PHE A 88 -5.26 -2.15 -15.73
N ASN A 89 -5.89 -1.85 -16.87
CA ASN A 89 -5.21 -1.13 -17.96
C ASN A 89 -4.68 0.21 -17.49
N HIS A 90 -5.51 1.00 -16.80
CA HIS A 90 -5.10 2.31 -16.31
C HIS A 90 -3.94 2.26 -15.32
N TYR A 91 -3.89 1.22 -14.50
CA TYR A 91 -2.76 1.01 -13.59
C TYR A 91 -1.49 0.63 -14.36
N ALA A 92 -1.60 -0.29 -15.33
CA ALA A 92 -0.47 -0.71 -16.16
C ALA A 92 0.11 0.45 -16.98
N ASP A 93 -0.74 1.30 -17.55
CA ASP A 93 -0.32 2.51 -18.27
C ASP A 93 0.41 3.48 -17.34
N HIS A 94 -0.12 3.69 -16.13
CA HIS A 94 0.50 4.58 -15.15
C HIS A 94 1.90 4.09 -14.72
N MET A 95 2.06 2.78 -14.51
CA MET A 95 3.35 2.17 -14.16
C MET A 95 4.42 2.35 -15.25
N ALA A 96 4.01 2.62 -16.50
CA ALA A 96 4.91 2.93 -17.61
C ALA A 96 5.30 4.43 -17.69
N THR A 97 4.77 5.29 -16.82
CA THR A 97 5.11 6.73 -16.79
C THR A 97 6.26 7.05 -15.83
N PRO A 98 7.07 8.10 -16.09
CA PRO A 98 8.16 8.51 -15.20
C PRO A 98 7.74 8.82 -13.75
N SER A 99 6.47 9.23 -13.56
CA SER A 99 5.92 9.52 -12.23
C SER A 99 5.73 8.29 -11.34
N ALA A 100 5.81 7.07 -11.90
CA ALA A 100 5.79 5.83 -11.14
C ALA A 100 7.19 5.38 -10.65
N THR A 101 8.26 5.96 -11.18
CA THR A 101 9.66 5.54 -10.94
C THR A 101 10.45 6.53 -10.07
N SER A 102 9.80 7.57 -9.54
CA SER A 102 10.43 8.64 -8.74
C SER A 102 10.33 8.41 -7.24
#